data_AF-A0A7T0HZD8-F1
#
_entry.id   AF-A0A7T0HZD8-F1
#
_cell.length_a   1.000
_cell.length_b   1.000
_cell.length_c   1.000
_cell.angle_alpha   90.00
_cell.angle_beta   90.00
_cell.angle_gamma   90.00
#
_symmetry.space_group_name_H-M   'P 1'
#
loop_
_entity.id
_entity.type
_entity.pdbx_description
1 polymer ?
#
loop_
_entity_poly.entity_id
_entity_poly.type
_entity_poly.pdbx_seq_one_letter_code
_entity_poly.pdbx_strand_id
1 'polypeptide(L)'
;MNPTFLYRLLHSYDTTKVFYGMGGGLRQSMKFEDFRRLPLLVPPKEEQLNISAFLDHETAKIDNLIEKQQQLIELLKEKRQAVISHAVTKGLDPNVPMKDSGVEWLGEVPEHWKIMKFSHCVNIRSGQVDPRKSPYDNFWLIAPNHIASGQGRIINLETAKEQGADSGKYLCKNGEVIYSKIRPALVKACISPADNVLCSADMYPMSSNNGLTNNFLLLYLLSNVFTRFAVNQADRVAMPKINRESLADCQIPIPLESEQDKIYTHTTVTLNQLDVIIQQSEFTIKLLQERRTALISAAVTGKIDVRDWVAPDSSEMANIEESPEVNA
;
A
#
# COMPACT_ATOMS: atom_id res chain seq x y z
N MET A 1 -43.01 10.45 8.69
CA MET A 1 -41.80 10.79 7.93
C MET A 1 -41.17 9.48 7.48
N ASN A 2 -40.71 9.38 6.23
CA ASN A 2 -40.03 8.19 5.71
C ASN A 2 -38.69 8.00 6.48
N PRO A 3 -38.42 6.81 7.06
CA PRO A 3 -37.20 6.59 7.86
C PRO A 3 -35.90 6.73 7.05
N THR A 4 -35.86 6.27 5.81
CA THR A 4 -34.69 6.35 4.92
C THR A 4 -34.37 7.81 4.56
N PHE A 5 -35.41 8.59 4.24
CA PHE A 5 -35.26 10.02 4.02
C PHE A 5 -34.74 10.73 5.28
N LEU A 6 -35.32 10.45 6.45
CA LEU A 6 -34.88 11.05 7.71
C LEU A 6 -33.42 10.72 8.01
N TYR A 7 -33.03 9.46 7.84
CA TYR A 7 -31.64 9.03 8.03
C TYR A 7 -30.69 9.83 7.15
N ARG A 8 -31.01 9.96 5.85
CA ARG A 8 -30.19 10.71 4.89
C ARG A 8 -30.15 12.21 5.18
N LEU A 9 -31.26 12.78 5.64
CA LEU A 9 -31.34 14.18 6.06
C LEU A 9 -30.44 14.45 7.28
N LEU A 10 -30.55 13.62 8.32
CA LEU A 10 -29.72 13.75 9.53
C LEU A 10 -28.24 13.49 9.21
N HIS A 11 -27.94 12.53 8.35
CA HIS A 11 -26.57 12.30 7.89
C HIS A 11 -26.03 13.48 7.07
N SER A 12 -26.86 14.12 6.25
CA SER A 12 -26.48 15.36 5.58
C SER A 12 -26.17 16.47 6.58
N TYR A 13 -26.93 16.60 7.66
CA TYR A 13 -26.68 17.62 8.68
C TYR A 13 -25.36 17.41 9.43
N ASP A 14 -24.97 16.15 9.66
CA ASP A 14 -23.67 15.83 10.22
C ASP A 14 -22.53 16.20 9.26
N THR A 15 -22.63 15.75 8.00
CA THR A 15 -21.61 15.98 6.97
C THR A 15 -21.46 17.45 6.59
N THR A 16 -22.53 18.24 6.65
CA THR A 16 -22.50 19.70 6.46
C THR A 16 -22.27 20.49 7.75
N LYS A 17 -21.90 19.82 8.84
CA LYS A 17 -21.50 20.42 10.13
C LYS A 17 -22.60 21.22 10.84
N VAL A 18 -23.87 20.97 10.53
CA VAL A 18 -25.02 21.54 11.27
C VAL A 18 -24.94 21.13 12.73
N PHE A 19 -24.69 19.85 13.03
CA PHE A 19 -24.56 19.35 14.40
C PHE A 19 -23.35 19.92 15.14
N TYR A 20 -22.25 20.19 14.42
CA TYR A 20 -21.06 20.82 15.00
C TYR A 20 -21.38 22.23 15.53
N GLY A 21 -22.17 23.00 14.78
CA GLY A 21 -22.62 24.33 15.22
C GLY A 21 -23.56 24.31 16.45
N MET A 22 -24.09 23.15 16.82
CA MET A 22 -24.95 22.96 17.99
C MET A 22 -24.18 22.50 19.24
N GLY A 23 -22.89 22.17 19.10
CA GLY A 23 -22.04 21.71 20.19
C GLY A 23 -21.55 22.85 21.08
N GLY A 24 -21.72 22.70 22.40
CA GLY A 24 -21.22 23.67 23.39
C GLY A 24 -19.91 23.25 24.06
N GLY A 25 -19.09 24.22 24.47
CA GLY A 25 -17.90 24.03 25.30
C GLY A 25 -16.74 23.28 24.62
N LEU A 26 -15.69 22.97 25.41
CA LEU A 26 -14.46 22.33 24.93
C LEU A 26 -14.67 20.91 24.36
N ARG A 27 -15.73 20.21 24.76
CA ARG A 27 -16.05 18.85 24.30
C ARG A 27 -17.08 18.80 23.16
N GLN A 28 -17.65 19.94 22.77
CA GLN A 28 -18.65 20.03 21.68
C GLN A 28 -19.84 19.08 21.85
N SER A 29 -20.34 18.91 23.08
CA SER A 29 -21.49 18.03 23.36
C SER A 29 -22.81 18.73 23.04
N MET A 30 -23.75 18.00 22.40
CA MET A 30 -25.10 18.49 22.08
C MET A 30 -26.09 18.04 23.16
N LYS A 31 -26.95 18.95 23.65
CA LYS A 31 -28.01 18.58 24.60
C LYS A 31 -29.22 18.02 23.85
N PHE A 32 -29.94 17.13 24.52
CA PHE A 32 -31.19 16.57 23.99
C PHE A 32 -32.19 17.67 23.59
N GLU A 33 -32.26 18.74 24.37
CA GLU A 33 -33.20 19.84 24.10
C GLU A 33 -32.83 20.66 22.86
N ASP A 34 -31.54 20.81 22.57
CA ASP A 34 -31.05 21.45 21.34
C ASP A 34 -31.39 20.57 20.13
N PHE A 35 -31.17 19.27 20.22
CA PHE A 35 -31.53 18.31 19.18
C PHE A 35 -33.04 18.26 18.92
N ARG A 36 -33.86 18.31 19.98
CA ARG A 36 -35.33 18.31 19.88
C ARG A 36 -35.88 19.53 19.14
N ARG A 37 -35.18 20.67 19.20
CA ARG A 37 -35.58 21.93 18.55
C ARG A 37 -35.03 22.08 17.13
N LEU A 38 -34.27 21.10 16.65
CA LEU A 38 -33.68 21.11 15.32
C LEU A 38 -34.77 21.22 14.24
N PRO A 39 -34.75 22.26 13.39
CA PRO A 39 -35.66 22.35 12.26
C PRO A 39 -35.37 21.21 11.28
N LEU A 40 -36.42 20.51 10.86
CA LEU A 40 -36.34 19.44 9.86
C LEU A 40 -37.03 19.85 8.57
N LEU A 41 -36.41 19.52 7.45
CA LEU A 41 -37.05 19.59 6.14
C LEU A 41 -38.01 18.40 6.02
N VAL A 42 -39.30 18.68 5.82
CA VAL A 42 -40.34 17.64 5.73
C VAL A 42 -41.18 17.88 4.48
N PRO A 43 -40.68 17.50 3.29
CA PRO A 43 -41.48 17.58 2.07
C PRO A 43 -42.67 16.58 2.11
N PRO A 44 -43.63 16.63 1.18
CA PRO A 44 -44.70 15.64 1.09
C PRO A 44 -44.18 14.19 1.06
N LYS A 45 -44.98 13.24 1.55
CA LYS A 45 -44.55 11.82 1.65
C LYS A 45 -44.12 11.24 0.31
N GLU A 46 -44.81 11.61 -0.77
CA GLU A 46 -44.50 11.17 -2.13
C GLU A 46 -43.12 11.68 -2.58
N GLU A 47 -42.83 12.95 -2.33
CA GLU A 47 -41.51 13.53 -2.61
C GLU A 47 -40.40 12.89 -1.77
N GLN A 48 -40.66 12.56 -0.48
CA GLN A 48 -39.70 11.82 0.34
C GLN A 48 -39.37 10.43 -0.25
N LEU A 49 -40.37 9.76 -0.83
CA LEU A 49 -40.20 8.46 -1.48
C LEU A 49 -39.41 8.62 -2.79
N ASN A 50 -39.74 9.60 -3.62
CA ASN A 50 -39.03 9.87 -4.88
C ASN A 50 -37.56 10.24 -4.63
N ILE A 51 -37.28 11.12 -3.65
CA ILE A 51 -35.90 11.44 -3.23
C ILE A 51 -35.18 10.18 -2.77
N SER A 52 -35.83 9.31 -2.00
CA SER A 52 -35.21 8.09 -1.51
C SER A 52 -34.88 7.12 -2.65
N ALA A 53 -35.82 6.90 -3.57
CA ALA A 53 -35.62 6.01 -4.72
C ALA A 53 -34.53 6.53 -5.67
N PHE A 54 -34.52 7.84 -5.97
CA PHE A 54 -33.48 8.49 -6.73
C PHE A 54 -32.10 8.28 -6.09
N LEU A 55 -31.99 8.57 -4.79
CA LEU A 55 -30.73 8.43 -4.06
C LEU A 55 -30.30 6.97 -3.95
N ASP A 56 -31.21 6.01 -3.76
CA ASP A 56 -30.88 4.59 -3.75
C ASP A 56 -30.21 4.20 -5.07
N HIS A 57 -30.81 4.58 -6.20
CA HIS A 57 -30.27 4.29 -7.53
C HIS A 57 -28.93 4.97 -7.81
N GLU A 58 -28.83 6.29 -7.62
CA GLU A 58 -27.62 7.03 -7.96
C GLU A 58 -26.45 6.72 -7.01
N THR A 59 -26.73 6.50 -5.72
CA THR A 59 -25.67 6.10 -4.77
C THR A 59 -25.20 4.68 -5.02
N ALA A 60 -26.09 3.75 -5.42
CA ALA A 60 -25.69 2.40 -5.82
C ALA A 60 -24.74 2.40 -7.03
N LYS A 61 -24.98 3.25 -8.03
CA LYS A 61 -24.05 3.42 -9.16
C LYS A 61 -22.67 3.89 -8.72
N ILE A 62 -22.62 4.88 -7.82
CA ILE A 62 -21.35 5.39 -7.28
C ILE A 62 -20.64 4.31 -6.46
N ASP A 63 -21.39 3.57 -5.63
CA ASP A 63 -20.86 2.50 -4.79
C ASP A 63 -20.26 1.36 -5.64
N ASN A 64 -20.90 0.98 -6.76
CA ASN A 64 -20.35 0.02 -7.73
C ASN A 64 -19.04 0.53 -8.38
N LEU A 65 -18.98 1.82 -8.76
CA LEU A 65 -17.74 2.41 -9.30
C LEU A 65 -16.60 2.41 -8.26
N ILE A 66 -16.91 2.69 -7.00
CA ILE A 66 -15.93 2.60 -5.90
C ILE A 66 -15.43 1.16 -5.75
N GLU A 67 -16.33 0.18 -5.77
CA GLU A 67 -15.97 -1.24 -5.70
C GLU A 67 -15.04 -1.65 -6.84
N LYS A 68 -15.38 -1.31 -8.10
CA LYS A 68 -14.53 -1.57 -9.27
C LYS A 68 -13.14 -0.94 -9.15
N GLN A 69 -13.05 0.28 -8.62
CA GLN A 69 -11.76 0.94 -8.38
C GLN A 69 -10.95 0.24 -7.28
N GLN A 70 -11.60 -0.24 -6.21
CA GLN A 70 -10.92 -1.00 -5.16
C GLN A 70 -10.39 -2.34 -5.70
N GLN A 71 -11.18 -3.05 -6.50
CA GLN A 71 -10.74 -4.28 -7.17
C GLN A 71 -9.54 -4.03 -8.10
N LEU A 72 -9.57 -2.94 -8.87
CA LEU A 72 -8.44 -2.53 -9.72
C LEU A 72 -7.17 -2.30 -8.90
N ILE A 73 -7.26 -1.60 -7.75
CA ILE A 73 -6.11 -1.36 -6.87
C ILE A 73 -5.51 -2.69 -6.38
N GLU A 74 -6.32 -3.66 -5.98
CA GLU A 74 -5.82 -4.98 -5.56
C GLU A 74 -5.12 -5.71 -6.71
N LEU A 75 -5.70 -5.73 -7.91
CA LEU A 75 -5.07 -6.30 -9.10
C LEU A 75 -3.73 -5.62 -9.44
N LEU A 76 -3.64 -4.30 -9.27
CA LEU A 76 -2.40 -3.56 -9.50
C LEU A 76 -1.32 -3.91 -8.46
N LYS A 77 -1.70 -4.12 -7.19
CA LYS A 77 -0.78 -4.59 -6.14
C LYS A 77 -0.29 -6.01 -6.41
N GLU A 78 -1.15 -6.91 -6.87
CA GLU A 78 -0.76 -8.26 -7.29
C GLU A 78 0.19 -8.21 -8.49
N LYS A 79 -0.15 -7.42 -9.52
CA LYS A 79 0.71 -7.20 -10.68
C LYS A 79 2.08 -6.66 -10.28
N ARG A 80 2.15 -5.73 -9.32
CA ARG A 80 3.41 -5.20 -8.79
C ARG A 80 4.30 -6.33 -8.27
N GLN A 81 3.75 -7.21 -7.44
CA GLN A 81 4.50 -8.35 -6.87
C GLN A 81 4.91 -9.36 -7.94
N ALA A 82 4.05 -9.62 -8.92
CA ALA A 82 4.33 -10.50 -10.04
C ALA A 82 5.48 -9.96 -10.91
N VAL A 83 5.50 -8.66 -11.20
CA VAL A 83 6.56 -8.01 -11.98
C VAL A 83 7.92 -8.14 -11.30
N ILE A 84 8.00 -7.86 -9.98
CA ILE A 84 9.25 -8.02 -9.22
C ILE A 84 9.69 -9.49 -9.24
N SER A 85 8.78 -10.40 -8.90
CA SER A 85 9.09 -11.83 -8.78
C SER A 85 9.54 -12.42 -10.12
N HIS A 86 8.88 -12.07 -11.22
CA HIS A 86 9.29 -12.47 -12.57
C HIS A 86 10.68 -11.93 -12.90
N ALA A 87 10.92 -10.63 -12.67
CA ALA A 87 12.18 -10.01 -13.01
C ALA A 87 13.39 -10.62 -12.28
N VAL A 88 13.22 -11.03 -11.01
CA VAL A 88 14.31 -11.63 -10.21
C VAL A 88 14.43 -13.15 -10.34
N THR A 89 13.51 -13.81 -11.06
CA THR A 89 13.57 -15.28 -11.29
C THR A 89 13.75 -15.66 -12.74
N LYS A 90 13.18 -14.88 -13.67
CA LYS A 90 13.16 -15.16 -15.12
C LYS A 90 13.87 -14.11 -15.96
N GLY A 91 14.24 -12.97 -15.37
CA GLY A 91 14.86 -11.86 -16.10
C GLY A 91 13.85 -11.09 -16.94
N LEU A 92 14.32 -10.49 -18.04
CA LEU A 92 13.49 -9.66 -18.94
C LEU A 92 13.19 -10.32 -20.30
N ASP A 93 14.02 -11.28 -20.72
CA ASP A 93 13.88 -11.94 -22.03
C ASP A 93 13.12 -13.27 -21.86
N PRO A 94 11.90 -13.39 -22.42
CA PRO A 94 11.07 -14.58 -22.26
C PRO A 94 11.58 -15.80 -23.05
N ASN A 95 12.56 -15.62 -23.96
CA ASN A 95 13.05 -16.70 -24.83
C ASN A 95 14.33 -17.35 -24.32
N VAL A 96 14.84 -16.93 -23.16
CA VAL A 96 16.06 -17.49 -22.59
C VAL A 96 15.81 -18.93 -22.11
N PRO A 97 16.71 -19.89 -22.41
CA PRO A 97 16.62 -21.24 -21.87
C PRO A 97 16.57 -21.22 -20.35
N MET A 98 15.66 -22.02 -19.79
CA MET A 98 15.44 -22.13 -18.36
C MET A 98 16.05 -23.43 -17.83
N LYS A 99 16.51 -23.41 -16.57
CA LYS A 99 16.92 -24.59 -15.82
C LYS A 99 16.21 -24.63 -14.47
N ASP A 100 16.03 -25.83 -13.93
CA ASP A 100 15.64 -25.99 -12.53
C ASP A 100 16.73 -25.41 -11.62
N SER A 101 16.35 -24.55 -10.68
CA SER A 101 17.27 -24.00 -9.69
C SER A 101 17.70 -25.02 -8.62
N GLY A 102 16.96 -26.12 -8.48
CA GLY A 102 17.13 -27.07 -7.39
C GLY A 102 16.59 -26.56 -6.05
N VAL A 103 15.84 -25.45 -6.07
CA VAL A 103 15.29 -24.79 -4.88
C VAL A 103 13.78 -24.66 -5.04
N GLU A 104 13.03 -25.40 -4.23
CA GLU A 104 11.56 -25.57 -4.38
C GLU A 104 10.80 -24.24 -4.51
N TRP A 105 11.16 -23.25 -3.69
CA TRP A 105 10.46 -21.96 -3.67
C TRP A 105 10.94 -20.98 -4.76
N LEU A 106 12.09 -21.24 -5.40
CA LEU A 106 12.65 -20.41 -6.47
C LEU A 106 12.18 -20.87 -7.86
N GLY A 107 12.01 -22.19 -8.05
CA GLY A 107 11.54 -22.79 -9.30
C GLY A 107 12.58 -22.73 -10.41
N GLU A 108 12.16 -22.44 -11.64
CA GLU A 108 13.07 -22.34 -12.80
C GLU A 108 13.68 -20.95 -12.91
N VAL A 109 14.96 -20.91 -13.31
CA VAL A 109 15.73 -19.68 -13.57
C VAL A 109 16.48 -19.77 -14.90
N PRO A 110 16.88 -18.66 -15.53
CA PRO A 110 17.69 -18.67 -16.74
C PRO A 110 18.96 -19.51 -16.60
N GLU A 111 19.27 -20.28 -17.63
CA GLU A 111 20.35 -21.28 -17.59
C GLU A 111 21.72 -20.65 -17.31
N HIS A 112 21.96 -19.44 -17.82
CA HIS A 112 23.20 -18.71 -17.62
C HIS A 112 23.34 -18.06 -16.23
N TRP A 113 22.28 -18.00 -15.43
CA TRP A 113 22.33 -17.42 -14.09
C TRP A 113 23.05 -18.34 -13.11
N LYS A 114 23.83 -17.74 -12.20
CA LYS A 114 24.48 -18.47 -11.11
C LYS A 114 23.55 -18.53 -9.91
N ILE A 115 23.56 -19.63 -9.17
CA ILE A 115 22.83 -19.72 -7.91
C ILE A 115 23.85 -19.72 -6.79
N MET A 116 23.75 -18.76 -5.87
CA MET A 116 24.70 -18.61 -4.77
C MET A 116 23.98 -18.55 -3.43
N LYS A 117 24.63 -19.03 -2.37
CA LYS A 117 24.15 -18.81 -1.01
C LYS A 117 24.24 -17.33 -0.65
N PHE A 118 23.24 -16.83 0.06
CA PHE A 118 23.15 -15.45 0.55
C PHE A 118 24.40 -15.05 1.32
N SER A 119 24.92 -15.94 2.17
CA SER A 119 26.17 -15.72 2.92
C SER A 119 27.41 -15.55 2.04
N HIS A 120 27.39 -16.05 0.80
CA HIS A 120 28.48 -15.91 -0.13
C HIS A 120 28.39 -14.62 -0.96
N CYS A 121 27.24 -13.96 -1.03
CA CYS A 121 27.04 -12.77 -1.87
C CYS A 121 26.52 -11.54 -1.12
N VAL A 122 26.22 -11.66 0.18
CA VAL A 122 25.68 -10.60 1.02
C VAL A 122 26.37 -10.58 2.38
N ASN A 123 26.87 -9.42 2.77
CA ASN A 123 27.42 -9.16 4.08
C ASN A 123 26.40 -8.39 4.94
N ILE A 124 25.96 -9.01 6.06
CA ILE A 124 25.09 -8.37 7.04
C ILE A 124 25.95 -7.69 8.11
N ARG A 125 25.81 -6.36 8.23
CA ARG A 125 26.64 -5.58 9.16
C ARG A 125 26.41 -5.99 10.61
N SER A 126 27.50 -6.05 11.36
CA SER A 126 27.52 -6.30 12.80
C SER A 126 28.01 -5.08 13.57
N GLY A 127 27.76 -5.07 14.88
CA GLY A 127 28.11 -3.95 15.76
C GLY A 127 27.03 -2.88 15.80
N GLN A 128 26.66 -2.47 17.01
CA GLN A 128 25.69 -1.40 17.23
C GLN A 128 26.37 -0.20 17.86
N VAL A 129 25.84 0.98 17.57
CA VAL A 129 26.22 2.25 18.19
C VAL A 129 25.12 2.71 19.16
N ASP A 130 25.50 3.53 20.14
CA ASP A 130 24.56 4.15 21.06
C ASP A 130 23.94 5.40 20.40
N PRO A 131 22.63 5.40 20.07
CA PRO A 131 21.99 6.51 19.37
C PRO A 131 21.86 7.78 20.22
N ARG A 132 22.19 7.73 21.52
CA ARG A 132 22.11 8.91 22.41
C ARG A 132 23.39 9.75 22.36
N LYS A 133 24.45 9.25 21.72
CA LYS A 133 25.76 9.91 21.65
C LYS A 133 25.94 10.63 20.32
N SER A 134 26.57 11.80 20.35
CA SER A 134 27.00 12.49 19.14
C SER A 134 28.08 11.68 18.40
N PRO A 135 28.04 11.60 17.05
CA PRO A 135 27.09 12.27 16.15
C PRO A 135 25.79 11.49 15.88
N TYR A 136 25.62 10.29 16.44
CA TYR A 136 24.54 9.35 16.12
C TYR A 136 23.14 9.82 16.52
N ASP A 137 23.03 10.68 17.52
CA ASP A 137 21.77 11.30 17.95
C ASP A 137 21.10 12.13 16.83
N ASN A 138 21.91 12.74 15.97
CA ASN A 138 21.45 13.56 14.84
C ASN A 138 21.40 12.78 13.51
N PHE A 139 21.69 11.47 13.51
CA PHE A 139 21.59 10.65 12.32
C PHE A 139 20.14 10.23 12.09
N TRP A 140 19.74 10.11 10.82
CA TRP A 140 18.42 9.57 10.46
C TRP A 140 18.28 8.15 10.97
N LEU A 141 17.16 7.81 11.59
CA LEU A 141 16.90 6.47 12.09
C LEU A 141 15.76 5.81 11.30
N ILE A 142 16.11 4.80 10.51
CA ILE A 142 15.13 4.02 9.74
C ILE A 142 14.63 2.85 10.61
N ALA A 143 13.31 2.82 10.81
CA ALA A 143 12.60 1.74 11.48
C ALA A 143 11.57 1.15 10.48
N PRO A 144 11.01 -0.05 10.74
CA PRO A 144 10.12 -0.71 9.78
C PRO A 144 8.88 0.12 9.38
N ASN A 145 8.37 0.98 10.26
CA ASN A 145 7.26 1.90 10.00
C ASN A 145 7.64 3.09 9.08
N HIS A 146 8.93 3.35 8.86
CA HIS A 146 9.43 4.38 7.95
C HIS A 146 9.52 3.92 6.50
N ILE A 147 9.27 2.64 6.23
CA ILE A 147 9.36 2.04 4.90
C ILE A 147 7.96 1.66 4.43
N ALA A 148 7.61 1.96 3.18
CA ALA A 148 6.36 1.48 2.57
C ALA A 148 6.40 -0.03 2.31
N SER A 149 5.29 -0.71 2.60
CA SER A 149 5.18 -2.17 2.45
C SER A 149 5.35 -2.58 0.99
N GLY A 150 6.31 -3.46 0.68
CA GLY A 150 6.50 -4.01 -0.68
C GLY A 150 6.92 -2.99 -1.74
N GLN A 151 7.31 -1.77 -1.36
CA GLN A 151 7.60 -0.69 -2.30
C GLN A 151 9.07 -0.31 -2.42
N GLY A 152 9.93 -0.69 -1.45
CA GLY A 152 11.34 -0.28 -1.48
C GLY A 152 11.58 1.18 -1.07
N ARG A 153 10.52 1.93 -0.72
CA ARG A 153 10.56 3.38 -0.53
C ARG A 153 10.48 3.78 0.94
N ILE A 154 11.28 4.76 1.32
CA ILE A 154 11.19 5.45 2.61
C ILE A 154 10.04 6.47 2.55
N ILE A 155 9.12 6.43 3.51
CA ILE A 155 7.93 7.29 3.59
C ILE A 155 7.98 8.32 4.71
N ASN A 156 8.87 8.14 5.69
CA ASN A 156 9.10 9.08 6.76
C ASN A 156 10.58 9.00 7.17
N LEU A 157 11.15 10.10 7.64
CA LEU A 157 12.55 10.15 8.05
C LEU A 157 12.72 11.11 9.21
N GLU A 158 13.07 10.55 10.36
CA GLU A 158 13.30 11.27 11.61
C GLU A 158 14.67 10.86 12.16
N THR A 159 15.33 11.77 12.87
CA THR A 159 16.58 11.50 13.56
C THR A 159 16.38 10.55 14.75
N ALA A 160 17.48 9.94 15.20
CA ALA A 160 17.45 9.09 16.38
C ALA A 160 16.96 9.82 17.64
N LYS A 161 17.30 11.11 17.77
CA LYS A 161 16.84 11.98 18.85
C LYS A 161 15.34 12.29 18.77
N GLU A 162 14.82 12.63 17.59
CA GLU A 162 13.38 12.91 17.39
C GLU A 162 12.52 11.68 17.74
N GLN A 163 13.01 10.48 17.43
CA GLN A 163 12.36 9.22 17.80
C GLN A 163 12.54 8.82 19.27
N GLY A 164 13.38 9.51 20.04
CA GLY A 164 13.70 9.14 21.42
C GLY A 164 14.39 7.78 21.54
N ALA A 165 15.25 7.41 20.58
CA ALA A 165 15.88 6.10 20.55
C ALA A 165 16.83 5.86 21.74
N ASP A 166 16.63 4.76 22.45
CA ASP A 166 17.33 4.42 23.71
C ASP A 166 18.16 3.13 23.67
N SER A 167 17.96 2.31 22.64
CA SER A 167 18.63 1.03 22.41
C SER A 167 19.64 1.08 21.26
N GLY A 168 20.60 0.15 21.24
CA GLY A 168 21.64 0.09 20.20
C GLY A 168 21.08 0.04 18.78
N LYS A 169 21.73 0.75 17.84
CA LYS A 169 21.32 0.85 16.43
C LYS A 169 22.46 0.46 15.50
N TYR A 170 22.13 0.01 14.28
CA TYR A 170 23.16 -0.30 13.29
C TYR A 170 23.42 0.91 12.40
N LEU A 171 24.68 1.30 12.23
CA LEU A 171 25.08 2.31 11.26
C LEU A 171 24.91 1.77 9.83
N CYS A 172 24.33 2.55 8.93
CA CYS A 172 24.12 2.19 7.53
C CYS A 172 24.95 3.14 6.67
N LYS A 173 25.64 2.60 5.66
CA LYS A 173 26.32 3.41 4.64
C LYS A 173 25.38 3.75 3.50
N ASN A 174 25.68 4.82 2.77
CA ASN A 174 24.95 5.18 1.56
C ASN A 174 24.95 3.99 0.58
N GLY A 175 23.77 3.67 0.04
CA GLY A 175 23.61 2.59 -0.92
C GLY A 175 23.50 1.19 -0.32
N GLU A 176 23.66 0.99 1.00
CA GLU A 176 23.40 -0.31 1.64
C GLU A 176 21.91 -0.65 1.62
N VAL A 177 21.58 -1.94 1.50
CA VAL A 177 20.19 -2.41 1.58
C VAL A 177 19.82 -2.62 3.03
N ILE A 178 18.70 -2.05 3.47
CA ILE A 178 18.17 -2.20 4.83
C ILE A 178 16.94 -3.09 4.74
N TYR A 179 16.94 -4.20 5.47
CA TYR A 179 15.82 -5.14 5.51
C TYR A 179 15.29 -5.32 6.93
N SER A 180 13.96 -5.30 7.11
CA SER A 180 13.34 -5.60 8.40
C SER A 180 13.35 -7.09 8.67
N LYS A 181 13.99 -7.51 9.77
CA LYS A 181 14.05 -8.92 10.15
C LYS A 181 12.81 -9.42 10.89
N ILE A 182 11.89 -8.52 11.22
CA ILE A 182 10.62 -8.83 11.90
C ILE A 182 9.46 -8.71 10.92
N ARG A 183 8.44 -9.54 11.09
CA ARG A 183 7.22 -9.55 10.26
C ARG A 183 7.55 -9.53 8.75
N PRO A 184 8.28 -10.53 8.23
CA PRO A 184 8.72 -10.58 6.82
C PRO A 184 7.58 -10.41 5.81
N ALA A 185 6.35 -10.80 6.16
CA ALA A 185 5.14 -10.58 5.36
C ALA A 185 4.82 -9.09 5.07
N LEU A 186 5.39 -8.15 5.81
CA LEU A 186 5.26 -6.71 5.54
C LEU A 186 6.26 -6.20 4.49
N VAL A 187 7.18 -7.05 4.02
CA VAL A 187 8.09 -6.78 2.89
C VAL A 187 8.75 -5.40 3.00
N LYS A 188 9.38 -5.15 4.15
CA LYS A 188 10.00 -3.86 4.48
C LYS A 188 11.49 -3.92 4.13
N ALA A 189 11.85 -3.37 2.98
CA ALA A 189 13.23 -3.15 2.56
C ALA A 189 13.39 -1.77 1.93
N CYS A 190 14.58 -1.18 1.99
CA CYS A 190 14.92 0.06 1.27
C CYS A 190 16.42 0.17 1.04
N ILE A 191 16.84 1.14 0.23
CA ILE A 191 18.24 1.57 0.15
C ILE A 191 18.49 2.68 1.17
N SER A 192 19.60 2.59 1.89
CA SER A 192 20.08 3.65 2.77
C SER A 192 20.41 4.90 1.95
N PRO A 193 19.81 6.06 2.24
CA PRO A 193 19.94 7.26 1.40
C PRO A 193 21.26 8.03 1.58
N ALA A 194 22.00 7.76 2.66
CA ALA A 194 23.21 8.48 3.02
C ALA A 194 24.06 7.69 4.04
N ASP A 195 25.24 8.21 4.38
CA ASP A 195 26.15 7.62 5.38
C ASP A 195 25.81 8.00 6.83
N ASN A 196 25.00 9.05 7.03
CA ASN A 196 24.51 9.50 8.34
C ASN A 196 23.17 8.84 8.70
N VAL A 197 23.08 7.51 8.48
CA VAL A 197 21.86 6.73 8.68
C VAL A 197 22.09 5.64 9.70
N LEU A 198 21.15 5.49 10.62
CA LEU A 198 21.00 4.35 11.50
C LEU A 198 19.78 3.53 11.05
N CYS A 199 19.79 2.22 11.31
CA CYS A 199 18.57 1.44 11.31
C CYS A 199 18.31 0.78 12.66
N SER A 200 17.03 0.50 12.92
CA SER A 200 16.57 -0.18 14.13
C SER A 200 17.34 -1.48 14.38
N ALA A 201 17.47 -1.86 15.66
CA ALA A 201 17.99 -3.17 16.05
C ALA A 201 17.19 -4.33 15.42
N ASP A 202 15.94 -4.08 15.02
CA ASP A 202 15.04 -5.01 14.32
C ASP A 202 15.21 -5.01 12.79
N MET A 203 16.34 -4.50 12.31
CA MET A 203 16.67 -4.47 10.89
C MET A 203 18.11 -4.95 10.66
N TYR A 204 18.39 -5.29 9.42
CA TYR A 204 19.71 -5.72 8.95
C TYR A 204 20.15 -4.77 7.83
N PRO A 205 21.21 -3.97 8.04
CA PRO A 205 21.93 -3.32 6.95
C PRO A 205 22.81 -4.35 6.25
N MET A 206 22.78 -4.33 4.93
CA MET A 206 23.39 -5.34 4.07
C MET A 206 24.16 -4.68 2.92
N SER A 207 25.28 -5.28 2.56
CA SER A 207 26.04 -4.94 1.37
C SER A 207 26.23 -6.18 0.50
N SER A 208 26.01 -6.02 -0.79
CA SER A 208 26.20 -7.09 -1.77
C SER A 208 27.68 -7.20 -2.16
N ASN A 209 28.10 -8.40 -2.56
CA ASN A 209 29.43 -8.70 -3.08
C ASN A 209 29.36 -9.86 -4.08
N ASN A 210 30.51 -10.27 -4.62
CA ASN A 210 30.63 -11.44 -5.51
C ASN A 210 29.67 -11.42 -6.71
N GLY A 211 29.56 -10.27 -7.36
CA GLY A 211 28.77 -10.08 -8.57
C GLY A 211 27.30 -9.73 -8.32
N LEU A 212 26.83 -9.66 -7.08
CA LEU A 212 25.49 -9.18 -6.73
C LEU A 212 25.52 -7.66 -6.53
N THR A 213 24.55 -6.95 -7.10
CA THR A 213 24.35 -5.51 -6.88
C THR A 213 23.32 -5.25 -5.77
N ASN A 214 23.47 -4.15 -5.02
CA ASN A 214 22.51 -3.76 -3.97
C ASN A 214 21.10 -3.49 -4.54
N ASN A 215 21.02 -2.99 -5.78
CA ASN A 215 19.76 -2.75 -6.47
C ASN A 215 19.02 -4.06 -6.78
N PHE A 216 19.73 -5.08 -7.28
CA PHE A 216 19.14 -6.39 -7.50
C PHE A 216 18.80 -7.09 -6.18
N LEU A 217 19.67 -6.98 -5.16
CA LEU A 217 19.38 -7.49 -3.82
C LEU A 217 18.09 -6.87 -3.25
N LEU A 218 17.88 -5.56 -3.42
CA LEU A 218 16.63 -4.91 -3.02
C LEU A 218 15.41 -5.54 -3.71
N LEU A 219 15.44 -5.68 -5.05
CA LEU A 219 14.34 -6.31 -5.78
C LEU A 219 14.09 -7.74 -5.31
N TYR A 220 15.15 -8.50 -5.09
CA TYR A 220 15.05 -9.86 -4.59
C TYR A 220 14.38 -9.91 -3.22
N LEU A 221 14.78 -9.05 -2.27
CA LEU A 221 14.18 -8.94 -0.94
C LEU A 221 12.72 -8.43 -0.96
N LEU A 222 12.32 -7.71 -2.01
CA LEU A 222 10.95 -7.25 -2.22
C LEU A 222 10.07 -8.29 -2.94
N SER A 223 10.65 -9.38 -3.46
CA SER A 223 9.91 -10.39 -4.23
C SER A 223 9.08 -11.31 -3.34
N ASN A 224 8.01 -11.88 -3.92
CA ASN A 224 7.22 -12.90 -3.24
C ASN A 224 8.04 -14.18 -3.01
N VAL A 225 8.97 -14.48 -3.91
CA VAL A 225 9.86 -15.64 -3.84
C VAL A 225 10.70 -15.61 -2.56
N PHE A 226 11.37 -14.50 -2.28
CA PHE A 226 12.08 -14.31 -1.02
C PHE A 226 11.13 -14.21 0.19
N THR A 227 9.99 -13.53 0.04
CA THR A 227 9.02 -13.36 1.14
C THR A 227 8.49 -14.72 1.62
N ARG A 228 8.19 -15.65 0.71
CA ARG A 228 7.78 -17.03 1.06
C ARG A 228 8.85 -17.75 1.84
N PHE A 229 10.10 -17.69 1.38
CA PHE A 229 11.24 -18.23 2.13
C PHE A 229 11.33 -17.62 3.53
N ALA A 230 11.27 -16.30 3.64
CA ALA A 230 11.46 -15.59 4.90
C ALA A 230 10.33 -15.86 5.90
N VAL A 231 9.08 -15.96 5.44
CA VAL A 231 7.93 -16.31 6.27
C VAL A 231 8.03 -17.77 6.76
N ASN A 232 8.41 -18.70 5.89
CA ASN A 232 8.56 -20.12 6.28
C ASN A 232 9.67 -20.34 7.31
N GLN A 233 10.74 -19.55 7.24
CA GLN A 233 11.87 -19.62 8.17
C GLN A 233 11.69 -18.77 9.44
N ALA A 234 10.62 -17.98 9.53
CA ALA A 234 10.43 -17.08 10.64
C ALA A 234 9.90 -17.83 11.86
N ASP A 235 10.71 -17.90 12.91
CA ASP A 235 10.30 -18.48 14.18
C ASP A 235 9.28 -17.56 14.87
N ARG A 236 8.22 -18.17 15.43
CA ARG A 236 7.16 -17.59 16.31
C ARG A 236 5.96 -16.98 15.58
N VAL A 237 4.76 -17.32 16.07
CA VAL A 237 3.46 -16.87 15.53
C VAL A 237 3.19 -15.38 15.78
N ALA A 238 3.48 -14.86 16.97
CA ALA A 238 3.09 -13.50 17.36
C ALA A 238 4.02 -12.39 16.84
N MET A 239 5.31 -12.69 16.64
CA MET A 239 6.27 -11.76 16.04
C MET A 239 7.31 -12.56 15.26
N PRO A 240 6.97 -12.97 14.03
CA PRO A 240 7.85 -13.80 13.22
C PRO A 240 9.15 -13.04 12.94
N LYS A 241 10.28 -13.71 13.15
CA LYS A 241 11.61 -13.12 12.96
C LYS A 241 12.51 -14.07 12.18
N ILE A 242 13.19 -13.53 11.18
CA ILE A 242 14.26 -14.25 10.49
C ILE A 242 15.61 -13.89 11.11
N ASN A 243 16.42 -14.91 11.43
CA ASN A 243 17.76 -14.74 11.98
C ASN A 243 18.82 -14.74 10.85
N ARG A 244 20.10 -14.55 11.22
CA ARG A 244 21.19 -14.45 10.22
C ARG A 244 21.53 -15.82 9.64
N GLU A 245 21.40 -16.86 10.44
CA GLU A 245 21.68 -18.24 10.11
C GLU A 245 20.70 -18.74 9.03
N SER A 246 19.42 -18.50 9.21
CA SER A 246 18.37 -18.77 8.22
C SER A 246 18.61 -17.97 6.94
N LEU A 247 18.99 -16.68 7.04
CA LEU A 247 19.32 -15.90 5.84
C LEU A 247 20.55 -16.47 5.11
N ALA A 248 21.58 -16.91 5.84
CA ALA A 248 22.84 -17.36 5.27
C ALA A 248 22.69 -18.51 4.26
N ASP A 249 21.71 -19.39 4.46
CA ASP A 249 21.40 -20.53 3.60
C ASP A 249 20.41 -20.23 2.46
N CYS A 250 19.80 -19.04 2.44
CA CYS A 250 18.94 -18.62 1.34
C CYS A 250 19.73 -18.64 0.02
N GLN A 251 19.14 -19.13 -1.07
CA GLN A 251 19.78 -19.18 -2.39
C GLN A 251 19.29 -18.02 -3.25
N ILE A 252 20.21 -17.26 -3.84
CA ILE A 252 19.89 -16.14 -4.72
C ILE A 252 20.29 -16.49 -6.14
N PRO A 253 19.40 -16.34 -7.14
CA PRO A 253 19.80 -16.33 -8.54
C PRO A 253 20.51 -15.02 -8.88
N ILE A 254 21.68 -15.10 -9.49
CA ILE A 254 22.54 -13.96 -9.78
C ILE A 254 22.78 -13.91 -11.30
N PRO A 255 22.14 -12.95 -12.01
CA PRO A 255 22.45 -12.62 -13.40
C PRO A 255 23.83 -11.97 -13.53
N LEU A 256 24.27 -11.72 -14.77
CA LEU A 256 25.41 -10.83 -15.01
C LEU A 256 25.11 -9.41 -14.47
N GLU A 257 26.11 -8.69 -13.98
CA GLU A 257 25.92 -7.34 -13.40
C GLU A 257 25.20 -6.37 -14.37
N SER A 258 25.57 -6.40 -15.65
CA SER A 258 24.91 -5.57 -16.67
C SER A 258 23.44 -5.94 -16.92
N GLU A 259 23.06 -7.20 -16.66
CA GLU A 259 21.68 -7.67 -16.72
C GLU A 259 20.92 -7.27 -15.46
N GLN A 260 21.55 -7.31 -14.28
CA GLN A 260 20.97 -6.82 -13.03
C GLN A 260 20.59 -5.34 -13.11
N ASP A 261 21.45 -4.51 -13.70
CA ASP A 261 21.16 -3.07 -13.89
C ASP A 261 19.98 -2.83 -14.84
N LYS A 262 19.90 -3.61 -15.92
CA LYS A 262 18.77 -3.57 -16.87
C LYS A 262 17.48 -4.01 -16.20
N ILE A 263 17.51 -5.12 -15.46
CA ILE A 263 16.38 -5.61 -14.65
C ILE A 263 15.94 -4.51 -13.69
N TYR A 264 16.86 -3.94 -12.92
CA TYR A 264 16.53 -2.92 -11.95
C TYR A 264 15.88 -1.69 -12.58
N THR A 265 16.44 -1.19 -13.66
CA THR A 265 15.92 0.00 -14.34
C THR A 265 14.54 -0.27 -14.95
N HIS A 266 14.39 -1.37 -15.69
CA HIS A 266 13.12 -1.72 -16.32
C HIS A 266 12.00 -1.96 -15.28
N THR A 267 12.31 -2.76 -14.25
CA THR A 267 11.37 -3.04 -13.15
C THR A 267 11.00 -1.75 -12.44
N THR A 268 11.97 -0.89 -12.07
CA THR A 268 11.68 0.38 -11.38
C THR A 268 10.77 1.29 -12.20
N VAL A 269 11.01 1.43 -13.51
CA VAL A 269 10.14 2.22 -14.40
C VAL A 269 8.71 1.67 -14.39
N THR A 270 8.56 0.35 -14.56
CA THR A 270 7.25 -0.33 -14.55
C THR A 270 6.54 -0.15 -13.21
N LEU A 271 7.25 -0.31 -12.10
CA LEU A 271 6.71 -0.15 -10.75
C LEU A 271 6.22 1.29 -10.50
N ASN A 272 6.97 2.29 -10.96
CA ASN A 272 6.58 3.69 -10.84
C ASN A 272 5.30 3.99 -11.64
N GLN A 273 5.14 3.40 -12.82
CA GLN A 273 3.90 3.54 -13.61
C GLN A 273 2.70 2.93 -12.87
N LEU A 274 2.87 1.74 -12.28
CA LEU A 274 1.82 1.12 -11.47
C LEU A 274 1.46 1.98 -10.25
N ASP A 275 2.46 2.55 -9.56
CA ASP A 275 2.23 3.41 -8.41
C ASP A 275 1.44 4.68 -8.78
N VAL A 276 1.69 5.27 -9.96
CA VAL A 276 0.91 6.41 -10.46
C VAL A 276 -0.56 6.01 -10.69
N ILE A 277 -0.82 4.86 -11.29
CA ILE A 277 -2.19 4.38 -11.53
C ILE A 277 -2.91 4.11 -10.21
N ILE A 278 -2.23 3.47 -9.25
CA ILE A 278 -2.79 3.22 -7.92
C ILE A 278 -3.18 4.55 -7.24
N GLN A 279 -2.30 5.55 -7.26
CA GLN A 279 -2.59 6.87 -6.68
C GLN A 279 -3.77 7.56 -7.36
N GLN A 280 -3.89 7.44 -8.68
CA GLN A 280 -5.03 7.99 -9.43
C GLN A 280 -6.34 7.28 -9.08
N SER A 281 -6.32 5.96 -8.92
CA SER A 281 -7.48 5.18 -8.48
C SER A 281 -7.91 5.53 -7.05
N GLU A 282 -6.95 5.67 -6.12
CA GLU A 282 -7.21 6.11 -4.75
C GLU A 282 -7.83 7.51 -4.70
N PHE A 283 -7.30 8.44 -5.50
CA PHE A 283 -7.86 9.78 -5.64
C PHE A 283 -9.27 9.76 -6.25
N THR A 284 -9.51 8.91 -7.25
CA THR A 284 -10.83 8.75 -7.86
C THR A 284 -11.86 8.23 -6.85
N ILE A 285 -11.50 7.26 -6.00
CA ILE A 285 -12.36 6.77 -4.91
C ILE A 285 -12.75 7.93 -3.98
N LYS A 286 -11.79 8.76 -3.59
CA LYS A 286 -12.06 9.93 -2.74
C LYS A 286 -13.06 10.89 -3.39
N LEU A 287 -12.88 11.21 -4.67
CA LEU A 287 -13.82 12.08 -5.40
C LEU A 287 -15.22 11.46 -5.52
N LEU A 288 -15.32 10.14 -5.73
CA LEU A 288 -16.60 9.44 -5.77
C LEU A 288 -17.31 9.50 -4.41
N GLN A 289 -16.59 9.33 -3.30
CA GLN A 289 -17.12 9.46 -1.94
C GLN A 289 -17.60 10.90 -1.64
N GLU A 290 -16.84 11.90 -2.07
CA GLU A 290 -17.22 13.31 -1.96
C GLU A 290 -18.48 13.61 -2.78
N ARG A 291 -18.53 13.16 -4.04
CA ARG A 291 -19.70 13.29 -4.92
C ARG A 291 -20.93 12.62 -4.33
N ARG A 292 -20.79 11.42 -3.77
CA ARG A 292 -21.88 10.68 -3.11
C ARG A 292 -22.47 11.49 -1.96
N THR A 293 -21.60 12.04 -1.10
CA THR A 293 -22.01 12.86 0.04
C THR A 293 -22.71 14.13 -0.41
N ALA A 294 -22.16 14.82 -1.42
CA ALA A 294 -22.73 16.03 -1.99
C ALA A 294 -24.10 15.78 -2.63
N LEU A 295 -24.26 14.67 -3.36
CA LEU A 295 -25.52 14.29 -4.01
C LEU A 295 -26.64 14.05 -2.97
N ILE A 296 -26.33 13.29 -1.92
CA ILE A 296 -27.27 13.06 -0.82
C ILE A 296 -27.68 14.39 -0.20
N SER A 297 -26.71 15.24 0.13
CA SER A 297 -26.99 16.54 0.74
C SER A 297 -27.85 17.43 -0.17
N ALA A 298 -27.52 17.51 -1.46
CA ALA A 298 -28.26 18.34 -2.40
C ALA A 298 -29.71 17.87 -2.56
N ALA A 299 -29.95 16.55 -2.62
CA ALA A 299 -31.28 15.98 -2.77
C ALA A 299 -32.16 16.22 -1.53
N VAL A 300 -31.67 15.87 -0.33
CA VAL A 300 -32.47 16.00 0.90
C VAL A 300 -32.66 17.45 1.36
N THR A 301 -31.84 18.37 0.87
CA THR A 301 -31.98 19.82 1.12
C THR A 301 -32.74 20.56 0.03
N GLY A 302 -33.20 19.87 -1.03
CA GLY A 302 -33.96 20.46 -2.14
C GLY A 302 -33.12 21.37 -3.06
N LYS A 303 -31.78 21.26 -3.02
CA LYS A 303 -30.89 21.95 -3.97
C LYS A 303 -30.92 21.33 -5.36
N ILE A 304 -31.36 20.08 -5.47
CA ILE A 304 -31.72 19.44 -6.74
C ILE A 304 -33.18 19.02 -6.67
N ASP A 305 -33.87 19.17 -7.79
CA ASP A 305 -35.26 18.76 -7.95
C ASP A 305 -35.30 17.37 -8.61
N VAL A 306 -35.96 16.42 -7.94
CA VAL A 306 -36.05 15.02 -8.36
C VAL A 306 -37.50 14.52 -8.40
N ARG A 307 -38.47 15.44 -8.39
CA ARG A 307 -39.90 15.10 -8.34
C ARG A 307 -40.36 14.31 -9.56
N ASP A 308 -39.83 14.64 -10.73
CA ASP A 308 -40.12 13.99 -12.01
C ASP A 308 -39.09 12.91 -12.40
N TRP A 309 -38.25 12.48 -11.45
CA TRP A 309 -37.27 11.43 -11.73
C TRP A 309 -37.96 10.07 -11.93
N VAL A 310 -37.59 9.39 -13.00
CA VAL A 310 -38.03 8.04 -13.33
C VAL A 310 -36.82 7.13 -13.36
N ALA A 311 -36.92 5.96 -12.72
CA ALA A 311 -35.86 4.96 -12.76
C ALA A 311 -35.64 4.50 -14.22
N PRO A 312 -34.39 4.44 -14.71
CA PRO A 312 -34.10 3.85 -16.02
C PRO A 312 -34.57 2.39 -16.09
N ASP A 313 -35.08 1.96 -17.23
CA ASP A 313 -35.53 0.57 -17.43
C ASP A 313 -34.37 -0.42 -17.27
N SER A 314 -34.63 -1.52 -16.55
CA SER A 314 -33.65 -2.59 -16.27
C SER A 314 -32.99 -3.21 -17.51
N SER A 315 -33.56 -3.04 -18.71
CA SER A 315 -33.00 -3.49 -19.98
C SER A 315 -31.83 -2.64 -20.50
N GLU A 316 -31.67 -1.39 -20.07
CA GLU A 316 -30.47 -0.59 -20.37
C GLU A 316 -29.29 -0.93 -19.45
N MET A 317 -29.55 -1.58 -18.31
CA MET A 317 -28.52 -1.92 -17.31
C MET A 317 -27.64 -3.11 -17.72
N ALA A 318 -28.16 -4.06 -18.51
CA ALA A 318 -27.41 -5.24 -18.97
C ALA A 318 -26.35 -4.89 -20.03
N ASN A 319 -26.54 -3.82 -20.80
CA ASN A 319 -25.62 -3.42 -21.89
C ASN A 319 -24.36 -2.68 -21.41
N ILE A 320 -24.24 -2.38 -20.11
CA ILE A 320 -23.05 -1.72 -19.53
C ILE A 320 -22.11 -2.74 -18.85
N GLU A 321 -22.60 -3.94 -18.53
CA GLU A 321 -21.78 -5.00 -17.90
C GLU A 321 -21.09 -5.92 -18.92
N GLU A 322 -21.58 -5.97 -20.17
CA GLU A 322 -20.92 -6.67 -21.28
C GLU A 322 -20.31 -5.67 -22.29
N SER A 323 -19.19 -5.06 -21.93
CA SER A 323 -18.23 -4.59 -22.93
C SER A 323 -16.96 -5.45 -22.88
N PRO A 324 -16.90 -6.57 -23.60
CA PRO A 324 -15.64 -7.20 -23.92
C PRO A 324 -15.01 -6.42 -25.07
N GLU A 325 -13.87 -5.75 -24.85
CA GLU A 325 -12.80 -5.59 -25.85
C GLU A 325 -11.70 -4.67 -25.31
N VAL A 326 -10.64 -5.29 -24.80
CA VAL A 326 -9.28 -4.81 -25.05
C VAL A 326 -8.44 -6.04 -25.42
N ASN A 327 -8.56 -6.46 -26.67
CA ASN A 327 -7.49 -7.14 -27.38
C ASN A 327 -6.86 -6.10 -28.31
N ALA A 328 -5.72 -5.55 -27.90
CA ALA A 328 -4.69 -4.96 -28.76
C ALA A 328 -3.38 -4.88 -27.99
#